data_AF-A0A5V3AI09-F1
#
_entry.id   AF-A0A5V3AI09-F1
#
_cell.length_a   1.000
_cell.length_b   1.000
_cell.length_c   1.000
_cell.angle_alpha   90.00
_cell.angle_beta   90.00
_cell.angle_gamma   90.00
#
_symmetry.space_group_name_H-M   'P 1'
#
loop_
_entity.id
_entity.type
_entity.pdbx_description
1 polymer ?
#
loop_
_entity_poly.entity_id
_entity_poly.type
_entity_poly.pdbx_seq_one_letter_code
_entity_poly.pdbx_strand_id
1 'polypeptide(L)'
;MPLVATFRTDWFRVITDLTRKNLTTQEIADELGVSKSAVLGWKSGSEPRHGHGEALIALWCMATVSDRKKLPTVLHRQWFTFRKSRFGRETDQTPKPQ
;
A
#
# COMPACT_ATOMS: atom_id res chain seq x y z
N MET A 1 25.97 -6.17 6.77
CA MET A 1 24.75 -6.66 6.08
C MET A 1 24.24 -5.54 5.19
N PRO A 2 24.13 -5.72 3.85
CA PRO A 2 23.69 -4.64 2.98
C PRO A 2 22.20 -4.39 3.19
N LEU A 3 21.84 -3.12 3.37
CA LEU A 3 20.45 -2.67 3.34
C LEU A 3 19.97 -2.78 1.89
N VAL A 4 19.21 -3.82 1.55
CA VAL A 4 18.55 -3.88 0.24
C VAL A 4 17.28 -3.03 0.30
N ALA A 5 17.42 -1.79 -0.16
CA ALA A 5 16.31 -0.90 -0.42
C ALA A 5 15.59 -1.36 -1.71
N THR A 6 14.39 -1.92 -1.59
CA THR A 6 13.57 -2.24 -2.76
C THR A 6 12.55 -1.12 -3.00
N PHE A 7 12.61 -0.50 -4.16
CA PHE A 7 11.58 0.41 -4.64
C PHE A 7 10.42 -0.41 -5.19
N ARG A 8 9.21 -0.18 -4.68
CA ARG A 8 7.98 -0.78 -5.21
C ARG A 8 7.02 0.32 -5.66
N THR A 9 6.17 -0.01 -6.61
CA THR A 9 5.08 0.90 -7.03
C THR A 9 4.13 1.13 -5.86
N ASP A 10 3.82 2.39 -5.60
CA ASP A 10 2.87 2.81 -4.58
C ASP A 10 1.46 2.84 -5.20
N TRP A 11 0.78 1.69 -5.17
CA TRP A 11 -0.55 1.52 -5.73
C TRP A 11 -1.61 2.43 -5.08
N PHE A 12 -1.45 2.75 -3.79
CA PHE A 12 -2.33 3.70 -3.11
C PHE A 12 -2.22 5.09 -3.73
N ARG A 13 -0.99 5.57 -3.97
CA ARG A 13 -0.77 6.86 -4.63
C ARG A 13 -1.28 6.85 -6.07
N VAL A 14 -1.03 5.78 -6.84
CA VAL A 14 -1.54 5.65 -8.21
C VAL A 14 -3.06 5.83 -8.25
N ILE A 15 -3.79 5.11 -7.39
CA ILE A 15 -5.26 5.19 -7.33
C ILE A 15 -5.71 6.56 -6.84
N THR A 16 -5.01 7.14 -5.85
CA THR A 16 -5.35 8.46 -5.32
C THR A 16 -5.17 9.56 -6.36
N ASP A 17 -4.13 9.49 -7.19
CA ASP A 17 -3.90 10.43 -8.29
C ASP A 17 -4.99 10.32 -9.36
N LEU A 18 -5.43 9.10 -9.68
CA LEU A 18 -6.59 8.88 -10.57
C LEU A 18 -7.85 9.54 -9.99
N THR A 19 -8.11 9.35 -8.69
CA THR A 19 -9.24 10.02 -8.01
C THR A 19 -9.14 11.54 -8.04
N ARG A 20 -7.93 12.10 -7.92
CA ARG A 20 -7.69 13.55 -8.05
C ARG A 20 -7.92 14.08 -9.47
N LYS A 21 -7.88 13.20 -10.48
CA LYS A 21 -8.17 13.52 -11.88
C LYS A 21 -9.65 13.35 -12.26
N ASN A 22 -10.54 13.22 -11.27
CA ASN A 22 -11.98 12.97 -11.42
C ASN A 22 -12.37 11.55 -11.86
N LEU A 23 -11.47 10.56 -11.74
CA LEU A 23 -11.86 9.15 -11.94
C LEU A 23 -12.29 8.53 -10.62
N THR A 24 -13.53 8.06 -10.56
CA THR A 24 -14.04 7.36 -9.39
C THR A 24 -13.44 5.96 -9.28
N THR A 25 -13.39 5.40 -8.07
CA THR A 25 -12.94 4.02 -7.85
C THR A 25 -13.77 3.00 -8.62
N GLN A 26 -15.04 3.33 -8.93
CA GLN A 26 -15.92 2.48 -9.71
C GLN A 26 -15.52 2.51 -11.19
N GLU A 27 -15.32 3.69 -11.78
CA GLU A 27 -14.86 3.82 -13.17
C GLU A 27 -13.49 3.17 -13.38
N ILE A 28 -12.57 3.31 -12.43
CA ILE A 28 -11.27 2.60 -12.48
C ILE A 28 -11.48 1.08 -12.49
N ALA A 29 -12.44 0.58 -11.73
CA ALA A 29 -12.73 -0.85 -11.66
C ALA A 29 -13.34 -1.36 -12.98
N ASP A 30 -14.29 -0.60 -13.52
CA ASP A 30 -14.96 -0.90 -14.79
C ASP A 30 -13.95 -0.90 -15.95
N GLU A 31 -13.04 0.08 -15.99
CA GLU A 31 -12.02 0.20 -17.04
C GLU A 31 -10.96 -0.90 -16.98
N LEU A 32 -10.71 -1.44 -15.80
CA LEU A 32 -9.79 -2.56 -15.59
C LEU A 32 -10.48 -3.93 -15.66
N GLY A 33 -11.82 -3.96 -15.81
CA GLY A 33 -12.61 -5.19 -15.78
C GLY A 33 -12.54 -5.93 -14.44
N VAL A 34 -12.37 -5.22 -13.32
CA VAL A 34 -12.28 -5.80 -11.98
C VAL A 34 -13.40 -5.32 -11.07
N SER A 35 -13.61 -6.02 -9.96
CA SER A 35 -14.51 -5.56 -8.91
C SER A 35 -13.97 -4.33 -8.17
N LYS A 36 -14.84 -3.40 -7.76
CA LYS A 36 -14.51 -2.26 -6.89
C LYS A 36 -13.74 -2.66 -5.62
N SER A 37 -14.07 -3.82 -5.03
CA SER A 37 -13.37 -4.35 -3.86
C SER A 37 -11.90 -4.68 -4.13
N ALA A 38 -11.55 -5.10 -5.34
CA ALA A 38 -10.15 -5.33 -5.74
C ALA A 38 -9.37 -4.02 -5.75
N VAL A 39 -9.94 -2.97 -6.36
CA VAL A 39 -9.33 -1.62 -6.38
C VAL A 39 -9.18 -1.07 -4.96
N LEU A 40 -10.18 -1.26 -4.08
CA LEU A 40 -10.07 -0.90 -2.67
C LEU A 40 -8.98 -1.70 -1.95
N GLY A 41 -8.85 -2.99 -2.23
CA GLY A 41 -7.77 -3.83 -1.69
C GLY A 41 -6.38 -3.34 -2.09
N TRP A 42 -6.20 -2.91 -3.34
CA TRP A 42 -4.94 -2.32 -3.81
C TRP A 42 -4.66 -0.97 -3.15
N LYS A 43 -5.71 -0.17 -2.94
CA LYS A 43 -5.62 1.06 -2.16
C LYS A 43 -5.20 0.79 -0.71
N SER A 44 -5.60 -0.32 -0.11
CA SER A 44 -5.17 -0.74 1.24
C SER A 44 -3.74 -1.32 1.29
N GLY A 45 -3.04 -1.40 0.16
CA GLY A 45 -1.66 -1.90 0.09
C GLY A 45 -1.51 -3.31 -0.48
N SER A 46 -2.58 -3.93 -0.99
CA SER A 46 -2.48 -5.20 -1.70
C SER A 46 -1.84 -5.00 -3.08
N GLU A 47 -1.02 -5.94 -3.53
CA GLU A 47 -0.39 -5.86 -4.84
C GLU A 47 -1.32 -6.46 -5.92
N PRO A 48 -1.68 -5.72 -6.98
CA PRO A 48 -2.40 -6.29 -8.11
C PRO A 48 -1.56 -7.35 -8.82
N ARG A 49 -2.22 -8.32 -9.45
CA ARG A 49 -1.52 -9.24 -10.37
C ARG A 49 -0.88 -8.45 -11.50
N HIS A 50 0.22 -8.96 -12.06
CA HIS A 50 1.00 -8.29 -13.09
C HIS A 50 0.14 -7.66 -14.20
N GLY A 51 -0.80 -8.41 -14.79
CA GLY A 51 -1.68 -7.88 -15.84
C GLY A 51 -2.56 -6.70 -15.40
N HIS A 52 -3.16 -6.77 -14.21
CA HIS A 52 -3.96 -5.67 -13.67
C HIS A 52 -3.11 -4.47 -13.25
N GLY A 53 -1.90 -4.74 -12.75
CA GLY A 53 -0.93 -3.70 -12.40
C GLY A 53 -0.47 -2.91 -13.63
N GLU A 54 -0.16 -3.59 -14.73
CA GLU A 54 0.21 -2.95 -16.00
C GLU A 54 -0.95 -2.10 -16.54
N ALA A 55 -2.18 -2.61 -16.52
CA ALA A 55 -3.36 -1.87 -16.97
C ALA A 55 -3.62 -0.62 -16.10
N LEU A 56 -3.46 -0.72 -14.78
CA LEU A 56 -3.60 0.42 -13.87
C LEU A 56 -2.51 1.48 -14.11
N ILE A 57 -1.27 1.06 -14.40
CA ILE A 57 -0.17 1.97 -14.77
C ILE A 57 -0.49 2.69 -16.08
N ALA A 58 -0.98 1.97 -17.09
CA ALA A 58 -1.37 2.56 -18.37
C ALA A 58 -2.48 3.60 -18.18
N LEU A 59 -3.51 3.28 -17.39
CA LEU A 59 -4.60 4.19 -17.05
C LEU A 59 -4.08 5.46 -16.36
N TRP A 60 -3.16 5.32 -15.40
CA TRP A 60 -2.53 6.45 -14.72
C TRP A 60 -1.71 7.31 -15.66
N CYS A 61 -0.91 6.69 -16.54
CA CYS A 61 -0.12 7.39 -17.56
C CYS A 61 -1.02 8.24 -18.47
N MET A 62 -2.17 7.69 -18.90
CA MET A 62 -3.16 8.41 -19.70
C MET A 62 -3.80 9.57 -18.93
N ALA A 63 -4.26 9.33 -17.70
CA ALA A 63 -4.97 10.33 -16.90
C ALA A 63 -4.07 11.48 -16.40
N THR A 64 -2.80 11.20 -16.14
CA THR A 64 -1.83 12.20 -15.63
C THR A 64 -0.96 12.80 -16.71
N VAL A 65 -1.07 12.34 -17.97
CA VAL A 65 -0.21 12.73 -19.10
C VAL A 65 1.28 12.69 -18.69
N SER A 66 1.63 11.65 -17.93
CA SER A 66 2.93 11.50 -17.30
C SER A 66 3.53 10.14 -17.62
N ASP A 67 4.84 10.10 -17.81
CA ASP A 67 5.57 8.89 -18.15
C ASP A 67 5.56 7.87 -17.00
N ARG A 68 5.63 6.57 -17.33
CA ARG A 68 5.77 5.47 -16.37
C ARG A 68 6.94 5.68 -15.40
N LYS A 69 7.98 6.39 -15.82
CA LYS A 69 9.14 6.73 -14.95
C LYS A 69 8.79 7.67 -13.79
N LYS A 70 7.67 8.41 -13.88
CA LYS A 70 7.15 9.28 -12.82
C LYS A 70 6.17 8.56 -11.89
N LEU A 71 5.97 7.26 -12.05
CA LEU A 71 5.11 6.49 -11.18
C LEU A 71 5.51 6.72 -9.72
N PRO A 72 4.55 6.91 -8.82
CA PRO A 72 4.85 7.01 -7.41
C PRO A 72 5.44 5.69 -6.93
N THR A 73 6.69 5.72 -6.50
CA THR A 73 7.39 4.58 -5.91
C THR A 73 7.54 4.79 -4.41
N VAL A 74 7.20 3.78 -3.63
CA VAL A 74 7.45 3.73 -2.19
C VAL A 74 8.74 2.95 -1.93
N LEU A 75 9.61 3.54 -1.11
CA LEU A 75 10.79 2.86 -0.60
C LEU A 75 10.37 1.94 0.54
N HIS A 76 10.36 0.63 0.28
CA HIS A 76 10.10 -0.33 1.35
C HIS A 76 11.38 -0.56 2.16
N ARG A 77 11.54 0.21 3.26
CA ARG A 77 12.61 -0.03 4.24
C ARG A 77 12.11 -1.07 5.25
N GLN A 78 12.56 -2.31 5.14
CA GLN A 78 12.34 -3.30 6.20
C GLN A 78 13.19 -2.92 7.40
N TRP A 79 12.63 -2.13 8.31
CA TRP A 79 13.19 -1.97 9.65
C TRP A 79 12.86 -3.26 10.42
N PHE A 80 13.85 -4.15 10.59
CA PHE A 80 13.77 -5.17 11.63
C PHE A 80 13.88 -4.46 12.97
N THR A 81 12.74 -4.13 13.60
CA THR A 81 12.75 -3.79 15.02
C THR A 81 13.06 -5.10 15.71
N PHE A 82 14.30 -5.26 16.16
CA PHE A 82 14.59 -6.16 17.26
C PHE A 82 13.78 -5.63 18.46
N ARG A 83 12.49 -5.98 18.53
CA ARG A 83 11.61 -5.70 19.66
C ARG A 83 12.22 -6.49 20.80
N LYS A 84 13.02 -5.82 21.63
CA LYS A 84 13.46 -6.34 22.92
C LYS A 84 12.17 -6.73 23.67
N SER A 85 11.91 -8.03 23.73
CA SER A 85 10.86 -8.60 24.55
C SER A 85 11.00 -8.07 25.96
N ARG A 86 10.09 -7.18 26.38
CA ARG A 86 9.79 -6.98 27.79
C ARG A 86 8.54 -7.80 28.06
N PHE A 87 8.77 -9.10 28.10
CA PHE A 87 7.90 -10.04 28.77
C PHE A 87 7.97 -9.67 30.27
N GLY A 88 6.86 -9.19 30.81
CA GLY A 88 6.75 -8.80 32.21
C GLY A 88 5.27 -8.71 32.55
N ARG A 89 4.67 -9.86 32.83
CA ARG A 89 3.39 -9.94 33.54
C ARG A 89 3.69 -9.54 34.99
N GLU A 90 3.33 -8.33 35.38
CA GLU A 90 3.27 -7.94 36.78
C GLU A 90 1.94 -8.46 37.33
N THR A 91 2.00 -9.56 38.08
CA THR A 91 0.88 -10.03 38.89
C THR A 91 0.78 -9.12 40.10
N ASP A 92 -0.29 -8.33 40.14
CA ASP A 92 -0.73 -7.59 41.32
C ASP A 92 -0.99 -8.59 42.47
N GLN A 93 -0.08 -8.62 43.44
CA GLN A 93 -0.33 -9.18 44.76
C GLN A 93 -0.29 -8.03 45.77
N THR A 94 -1.46 -7.47 46.07
CA THR A 94 -1.67 -6.65 47.27
C THR A 94 -1.58 -7.51 48.54
N PRO A 95 -0.71 -7.20 49.52
CA PRO A 95 -0.87 -7.72 50.86
C PRO A 95 -1.88 -6.86 51.65
N LYS A 96 -2.94 -7.49 52.18
CA LYS A 96 -3.83 -6.90 53.20
C LYS A 96 -3.09 -6.82 54.54
N PRO A 97 -3.06 -5.67 55.22
CA PRO A 97 -2.65 -5.61 56.63
C PRO A 97 -3.79 -6.11 57.54
N GLN A 98 -3.42 -6.88 58.56
CA GLN A 98 -4.25 -7.18 59.74
C GLN A 98 -4.17 -6.05 60.75
#